data_AF-A0A0F9V946-F1
#
_entry.id   AF-A0A0F9V946-F1
#
_cell.length_a   1.000
_cell.length_b   1.000
_cell.length_c   1.000
_cell.angle_alpha   90.00
_cell.angle_beta   90.00
_cell.angle_gamma   90.00
#
_symmetry.space_group_name_H-M   'P 1'
#
loop_
_entity.id
_entity.type
_entity.pdbx_description
1 polymer ?
#
loop_
_entity_poly.entity_id
_entity_poly.type
_entity_poly.pdbx_seq_one_letter_code
_entity_poly.pdbx_strand_id
1 'polypeptide(L)'
;MKKLFLFAAMAFMPMLVSAQDTPEVSVSVEAIVGDARMAPDVRIKRSLALLQERSTVEREQGNAVAADRLQQSLTYLLQAPTNAEAAELAAQAAEAAGAGDSETALVLAESAAELAGANEALEPPVLE
;
A
#
# COMPACT_ATOMS: atom_id res chain seq x y z
N MET A 1 38.44 56.84 6.02
CA MET A 1 38.62 55.82 7.08
C MET A 1 37.25 55.27 7.44
N LYS A 2 37.14 53.94 7.52
CA LYS A 2 35.93 53.18 7.87
C LYS A 2 35.46 53.50 9.29
N LYS A 3 34.15 53.58 9.52
CA LYS A 3 33.39 52.74 10.46
C LYS A 3 31.90 53.08 10.39
N LEU A 4 31.19 52.24 9.64
CA LEU A 4 29.75 52.05 9.63
C LEU A 4 29.42 51.11 10.79
N PHE A 5 28.55 51.50 11.72
CA PHE A 5 27.91 50.62 12.71
C PHE A 5 26.40 50.89 12.58
N LEU A 6 25.63 49.93 12.05
CA LEU A 6 24.83 48.92 12.79
C LEU A 6 23.72 49.58 13.66
N PHE A 7 22.46 49.18 13.70
CA PHE A 7 21.70 48.00 13.25
C PHE A 7 20.22 48.43 13.22
N ALA A 8 19.50 48.15 12.13
CA ALA A 8 18.54 47.05 12.03
C ALA A 8 17.27 47.28 12.88
N ALA A 9 16.20 47.62 12.18
CA ALA A 9 14.83 47.71 12.66
C ALA A 9 14.39 46.37 13.28
N MET A 10 13.97 46.38 14.54
CA MET A 10 13.18 45.30 15.13
C MET A 10 11.70 45.62 14.96
N ALA A 11 11.18 45.29 13.78
CA ALA A 11 9.77 44.96 13.62
C ALA A 11 9.66 43.44 13.77
N PHE A 12 9.13 42.96 14.89
CA PHE A 12 8.66 41.58 14.98
C PHE A 12 7.33 41.58 15.73
N MET A 13 6.25 41.56 14.95
CA MET A 13 4.93 41.16 15.41
C MET A 13 4.98 39.69 15.85
N PRO A 14 4.29 39.30 16.93
CA PRO A 14 4.09 37.90 17.24
C PRO A 14 3.16 37.30 16.19
N MET A 15 3.71 36.52 15.26
CA MET A 15 2.89 35.61 14.47
C MET A 15 2.30 34.59 15.43
N LEU A 16 0.99 34.69 15.66
CA LEU A 16 0.18 33.63 16.23
C LEU A 16 0.21 32.46 15.24
N VAL A 17 1.19 31.57 15.42
CA VAL A 17 1.17 30.25 14.81
C VAL A 17 0.08 29.47 15.52
N SER A 18 -1.12 29.48 14.95
CA SER A 18 -2.11 28.43 15.21
C SER A 18 -1.56 27.17 14.56
N ALA A 19 -0.92 26.32 15.35
CA ALA A 19 -0.80 24.91 15.02
C ALA A 19 -2.22 24.34 15.01
N GLN A 20 -2.87 24.39 13.85
CA GLN A 20 -4.01 23.53 13.62
C GLN A 20 -3.44 22.12 13.56
N ASP A 21 -3.58 21.39 14.67
CA ASP A 21 -3.41 19.95 14.74
C ASP A 21 -4.29 19.35 13.64
N THR A 22 -3.67 19.11 12.49
CA THR A 22 -4.25 18.25 11.48
C THR A 22 -4.20 16.86 12.09
N PRO A 23 -5.32 16.16 12.31
CA PRO A 23 -5.25 14.81 12.81
C PRO A 23 -4.48 13.99 11.77
N GLU A 24 -3.26 13.62 12.12
CA GLU A 24 -2.38 12.78 11.32
C GLU A 24 -2.98 11.37 11.36
N VAL A 25 -4.04 11.15 10.56
CA VAL A 25 -4.65 9.83 10.37
C VAL A 25 -3.78 9.07 9.37
N SER A 26 -2.51 8.86 9.73
CA SER A 26 -1.63 7.91 9.04
C SER A 26 -2.02 6.52 9.54
N VAL A 27 -3.05 5.93 8.93
CA VAL A 27 -3.37 4.52 9.19
C VAL A 27 -2.30 3.70 8.49
N SER A 28 -1.45 3.00 9.26
CA SER A 28 -0.44 2.12 8.69
C SER A 28 -1.11 0.98 7.91
N VAL A 29 -0.49 0.56 6.80
CA VAL A 29 -1.00 -0.57 5.98
C VAL A 29 -1.21 -1.81 6.85
N GLU A 30 -0.28 -2.09 7.77
CA GLU A 30 -0.37 -3.17 8.76
C GLU A 30 -1.65 -3.06 9.63
N ALA A 31 -2.10 -1.86 9.98
CA ALA A 31 -3.35 -1.68 10.74
C ALA A 31 -4.62 -1.94 9.89
N ILE A 32 -4.52 -1.88 8.55
CA ILE A 32 -5.65 -2.04 7.62
C ILE A 32 -5.81 -3.50 7.20
N VAL A 33 -4.70 -4.18 6.92
CA VAL A 33 -4.66 -5.56 6.38
C VAL A 33 -3.93 -6.55 7.28
N GLY A 34 -3.22 -6.14 8.33
CA GLY A 34 -2.41 -7.04 9.16
C GLY A 34 -3.20 -7.87 10.20
N ASP A 35 -4.50 -7.62 10.42
CA ASP A 35 -5.29 -8.46 11.34
C ASP A 35 -5.60 -9.83 10.69
N ALA A 36 -4.80 -10.84 11.05
CA ALA A 36 -4.97 -12.22 10.59
C ALA A 36 -6.30 -12.88 11.02
N ARG A 37 -7.04 -12.29 11.96
CA ARG A 37 -8.38 -12.77 12.37
C ARG A 37 -9.48 -12.27 11.44
N MET A 38 -9.15 -11.32 10.55
CA MET A 38 -10.08 -10.84 9.53
C MET A 38 -10.43 -11.95 8.55
N ALA A 39 -11.69 -11.96 8.10
CA ALA A 39 -12.11 -12.89 7.05
C ALA A 39 -11.21 -12.73 5.81
N PRO A 40 -10.74 -13.84 5.21
CA PRO A 40 -9.82 -13.78 4.06
C PRO A 40 -10.28 -12.89 2.91
N ASP A 41 -11.58 -12.93 2.58
CA ASP A 41 -12.17 -12.12 1.51
C ASP A 41 -12.09 -10.62 1.81
N VAL A 42 -12.36 -10.22 3.06
CA VAL A 42 -12.28 -8.82 3.50
C VAL A 42 -10.83 -8.36 3.47
N ARG A 43 -9.90 -9.20 3.90
CA ARG A 43 -8.46 -8.91 3.94
C ARG A 43 -7.92 -8.69 2.52
N ILE A 44 -8.25 -9.57 1.57
CA ILE A 44 -7.92 -9.42 0.14
C ILE A 44 -8.53 -8.14 -0.44
N LYS A 45 -9.81 -7.85 -0.18
CA LYS A 45 -10.48 -6.62 -0.66
C LYS A 45 -9.80 -5.35 -0.17
N ARG A 46 -9.32 -5.34 1.08
CA ARG A 46 -8.58 -4.20 1.64
C ARG A 46 -7.20 -4.05 1.01
N SER A 47 -6.49 -5.15 0.80
CA SER A 47 -5.21 -5.13 0.06
C SER A 47 -5.38 -4.59 -1.37
N LEU A 48 -6.44 -5.01 -2.07
CA LEU A 48 -6.78 -4.45 -3.39
C LEU A 48 -7.00 -2.94 -3.34
N ALA A 49 -7.76 -2.44 -2.36
CA ALA A 49 -7.99 -1.00 -2.22
C ALA A 49 -6.68 -0.22 -2.01
N LEU A 50 -5.77 -0.74 -1.18
CA LEU A 50 -4.47 -0.11 -0.90
C LEU A 50 -3.54 -0.11 -2.11
N LEU A 51 -3.48 -1.22 -2.85
CA LEU A 51 -2.70 -1.30 -4.10
C LEU A 51 -3.24 -0.35 -5.16
N GLN A 52 -4.57 -0.21 -5.26
CA GLN A 52 -5.21 0.72 -6.18
C GLN A 52 -4.88 2.17 -5.83
N GLU A 53 -5.00 2.56 -4.56
CA GLU A 53 -4.61 3.89 -4.08
C GLU A 53 -3.13 4.16 -4.36
N ARG A 54 -2.25 3.23 -4.02
CA ARG A 54 -0.80 3.38 -4.25
C ARG A 54 -0.47 3.51 -5.73
N SER A 55 -1.14 2.76 -6.60
CA SER A 55 -0.94 2.87 -8.05
C SER A 55 -1.30 4.25 -8.60
N THR A 56 -2.34 4.89 -8.05
CA THR A 56 -2.73 6.26 -8.41
C THR A 56 -1.63 7.24 -7.98
N VAL A 57 -1.15 7.12 -6.73
CA VAL A 57 -0.08 7.96 -6.18
C VAL A 57 1.20 7.85 -7.02
N GLU A 58 1.65 6.65 -7.36
CA GLU A 58 2.85 6.46 -8.19
C GLU A 58 2.68 7.08 -9.58
N ARG A 59 1.48 7.01 -10.17
CA ARG A 59 1.19 7.60 -11.48
C ARG A 59 1.22 9.12 -11.42
N GLU A 60 0.66 9.72 -10.38
CA GLU A 60 0.70 11.16 -10.14
C GLU A 60 2.13 11.67 -9.90
N GLN A 61 2.99 10.84 -9.30
CA GLN A 61 4.42 11.13 -9.11
C GLN A 61 5.25 10.91 -10.37
N GLY A 62 4.65 10.48 -11.48
CA GLY A 62 5.34 10.21 -12.75
C GLY A 62 6.09 8.86 -12.77
N ASN A 63 5.91 8.02 -11.76
CA ASN A 63 6.49 6.68 -11.71
C ASN A 63 5.59 5.65 -12.40
N ALA A 64 5.51 5.75 -13.72
CA ALA A 64 4.63 4.91 -14.54
C ALA A 64 4.91 3.41 -14.35
N VAL A 65 6.18 3.00 -14.23
CA VAL A 65 6.56 1.58 -14.07
C VAL A 65 6.02 1.00 -12.77
N ALA A 66 6.17 1.69 -11.64
CA ALA A 66 5.63 1.22 -10.37
C ALA A 66 4.09 1.18 -10.40
N ALA A 67 3.45 2.21 -10.97
CA ALA A 67 2.01 2.25 -11.11
C ALA A 67 1.47 1.07 -11.95
N ASP A 68 2.15 0.71 -13.03
CA ASP A 68 1.77 -0.42 -13.90
C ASP A 68 1.96 -1.77 -13.18
N ARG A 69 3.05 -1.95 -12.43
CA ARG A 69 3.28 -3.15 -11.60
C ARG A 69 2.22 -3.32 -10.52
N LEU A 70 1.81 -2.24 -9.87
CA LEU A 70 0.74 -2.27 -8.88
C LEU A 70 -0.63 -2.59 -9.51
N GLN A 71 -0.91 -2.09 -10.72
CA GLN A 71 -2.10 -2.46 -11.48
C GLN A 71 -2.11 -3.93 -11.90
N GLN A 72 -0.95 -4.49 -12.26
CA GLN A 72 -0.80 -5.93 -12.50
C GLN A 72 -1.04 -6.74 -11.21
N SER A 73 -0.51 -6.27 -10.07
CA SER A 73 -0.73 -6.88 -8.76
C SER A 73 -2.23 -6.99 -8.42
N LEU A 74 -3.01 -5.94 -8.70
CA LEU A 74 -4.48 -5.97 -8.56
C LEU A 74 -5.11 -7.07 -9.41
N THR A 75 -4.66 -7.20 -10.66
CA THR A 75 -5.20 -8.19 -11.61
C THR A 75 -4.96 -9.62 -11.12
N TYR A 76 -3.79 -9.89 -10.53
CA TYR A 76 -3.49 -11.18 -9.92
C TYR A 76 -4.32 -11.42 -8.65
N LEU A 77 -4.42 -10.44 -7.75
CA LEU A 77 -5.20 -10.60 -6.52
C LEU A 77 -6.71 -10.78 -6.75
N LEU A 78 -7.25 -10.30 -7.88
CA LEU A 78 -8.62 -10.60 -8.29
C LEU A 78 -8.84 -12.08 -8.69
N GLN A 79 -7.76 -12.80 -9.00
CA GLN A 79 -7.79 -14.23 -9.34
C GLN A 79 -7.45 -15.12 -8.14
N ALA A 80 -6.92 -14.55 -7.06
CA ALA A 80 -6.51 -15.29 -5.89
C ALA A 80 -7.70 -15.99 -5.20
N PRO A 81 -7.52 -17.23 -4.71
CA PRO A 81 -8.56 -17.94 -3.99
C PRO A 81 -8.86 -17.24 -2.66
N THR A 82 -10.09 -17.38 -2.18
CA THR A 82 -10.50 -16.77 -0.91
C THR A 82 -10.14 -17.68 0.28
N ASN A 83 -8.85 -17.78 0.59
CA ASN A 83 -8.33 -18.57 1.71
C ASN A 83 -7.29 -17.78 2.53
N ALA A 84 -6.92 -18.31 3.70
CA ALA A 84 -6.05 -17.60 4.64
C ALA A 84 -4.65 -17.32 4.07
N GLU A 85 -4.09 -18.23 3.28
CA GLU A 85 -2.75 -18.11 2.69
C GLU A 85 -2.70 -17.04 1.59
N ALA A 86 -3.68 -17.05 0.68
CA ALA A 86 -3.82 -16.01 -0.33
C ALA A 86 -4.08 -14.63 0.30
N ALA A 87 -4.87 -14.58 1.39
CA ALA A 87 -5.11 -13.34 2.12
C ALA A 87 -3.86 -12.81 2.82
N GLU A 88 -2.97 -13.68 3.30
CA GLU A 88 -1.68 -13.29 3.87
C GLU A 88 -0.74 -12.73 2.79
N LEU A 89 -0.61 -13.42 1.65
CA LEU A 89 0.18 -12.94 0.52
C LEU A 89 -0.36 -11.60 -0.02
N ALA A 90 -1.68 -11.43 -0.08
CA ALA A 90 -2.30 -10.16 -0.43
C ALA A 90 -1.98 -9.04 0.56
N ALA A 91 -1.94 -9.33 1.87
CA ALA A 91 -1.56 -8.35 2.89
C ALA A 91 -0.09 -7.94 2.75
N GLN A 92 0.82 -8.90 2.58
CA GLN A 92 2.23 -8.65 2.36
C GLN A 92 2.50 -7.87 1.07
N ALA A 93 1.74 -8.13 0.00
CA ALA A 93 1.82 -7.36 -1.24
C ALA A 93 1.46 -5.88 -1.01
N ALA A 94 0.42 -5.60 -0.24
CA ALA A 94 0.02 -4.24 0.11
C ALA A 94 1.07 -3.55 1.01
N GLU A 95 1.68 -4.28 1.94
CA GLU A 95 2.77 -3.76 2.79
C GLU A 95 4.02 -3.40 1.96
N ALA A 96 4.44 -4.29 1.06
CA ALA A 96 5.55 -4.04 0.15
C ALA A 96 5.29 -2.81 -0.74
N ALA A 97 4.07 -2.69 -1.28
CA ALA A 97 3.66 -1.52 -2.05
C ALA A 97 3.67 -0.23 -1.21
N GLY A 98 3.22 -0.30 0.05
CA GLY A 98 3.27 0.79 1.01
C GLY A 98 4.71 1.23 1.33
N ALA A 99 5.66 0.30 1.32
CA ALA A 99 7.09 0.57 1.46
C ALA A 99 7.75 1.08 0.16
N GLY A 100 7.01 1.17 -0.94
CA GLY A 100 7.52 1.59 -2.25
C GLY A 100 8.14 0.47 -3.11
N ASP A 101 8.05 -0.77 -2.65
CA ASP A 101 8.55 -1.94 -3.38
C ASP A 101 7.46 -2.57 -4.25
N SER A 102 7.21 -1.93 -5.39
CA SER A 102 6.23 -2.40 -6.39
C SER A 102 6.58 -3.73 -7.05
N GLU A 103 7.85 -4.16 -6.98
CA GLU A 103 8.31 -5.42 -7.58
C GLU A 103 7.99 -6.59 -6.66
N THR A 104 8.34 -6.48 -5.38
CA THR A 104 7.97 -7.48 -4.38
C THR A 104 6.45 -7.58 -4.25
N ALA A 105 5.72 -6.46 -4.31
CA ALA A 105 4.26 -6.48 -4.32
C ALA A 105 3.68 -7.32 -5.47
N LEU A 106 4.27 -7.24 -6.66
CA LEU A 106 3.84 -8.00 -7.83
C LEU A 106 4.10 -9.50 -7.65
N VAL A 107 5.29 -9.88 -7.19
CA VAL A 107 5.66 -11.29 -6.96
C VAL A 107 4.73 -11.95 -5.93
N LEU A 108 4.40 -11.23 -4.85
CA LEU A 108 3.49 -11.73 -3.81
C LEU A 108 2.06 -11.87 -4.32
N ALA A 109 1.59 -10.91 -5.14
CA ALA A 109 0.28 -10.98 -5.75
C ALA A 109 0.16 -12.15 -6.75
N GLU A 110 1.19 -12.37 -7.57
CA GLU A 110 1.28 -13.52 -8.48
C GLU A 110 1.26 -14.84 -7.70
N SER A 111 2.07 -14.95 -6.64
CA SER A 111 2.09 -16.11 -5.76
C SER A 111 0.71 -16.41 -5.16
N ALA A 112 -0.04 -15.37 -4.77
CA ALA A 112 -1.40 -15.52 -4.27
C ALA A 112 -2.36 -16.06 -5.34
N ALA A 113 -2.22 -15.63 -6.60
CA ALA A 113 -3.03 -16.10 -7.71
C ALA A 113 -2.75 -17.58 -8.05
N GLU A 114 -1.49 -18.00 -8.00
CA GLU A 114 -1.07 -19.38 -8.28
C GLU A 114 -1.69 -20.41 -7.31
N LEU A 115 -2.05 -19.99 -6.09
CA LEU A 115 -2.76 -20.84 -5.14
C LEU A 115 -4.13 -21.32 -5.66
N ALA A 116 -4.74 -20.63 -6.63
CA ALA A 116 -5.97 -21.10 -7.27
C ALA A 116 -5.73 -22.43 -8.02
N GLY A 117 -4.62 -22.53 -8.76
CA GLY A 117 -4.26 -23.75 -9.50
C GLY A 117 -3.77 -24.89 -8.59
N ALA A 118 -3.19 -24.57 -7.44
CA ALA A 118 -2.82 -25.58 -6.44
C ALA A 118 -4.04 -26.26 -5.80
N ASN A 119 -5.15 -25.52 -5.66
CA ASN A 119 -6.40 -26.05 -5.11
C ASN A 119 -7.11 -27.01 -6.09
N GLU A 120 -7.07 -26.74 -7.40
CA GLU A 120 -7.66 -27.63 -8.42
C GLU A 120 -6.93 -28.99 -8.50
N ALA A 121 -5.63 -29.04 -8.21
CA ALA A 121 -4.85 -30.28 -8.22
C ALA A 121 -5.12 -31.20 -7.02
N LEU A 122 -5.82 -30.71 -5.98
CA LEU A 122 -6.11 -31.45 -4.74
C LEU A 122 -7.51 -32.08 -4.72
N GLU A 123 -8.38 -31.78 -5.69
CA GLU A 123 -9.66 -32.49 -5.82
C GLU A 123 -9.42 -33.91 -6.37
N PRO A 124 -9.73 -34.99 -5.60
CA PRO A 124 -9.60 -36.34 -6.12
C PRO A 124 -10.56 -36.54 -7.29
N PRO A 125 -10.18 -37.32 -8.33
CA PRO A 125 -11.06 -37.56 -9.46
C PRO A 125 -12.35 -38.21 -8.97
N VAL A 126 -13.50 -37.61 -9.32
CA VAL A 126 -14.80 -38.24 -9.14
C VAL A 126 -14.84 -39.46 -10.04
N LEU A 127 -14.65 -40.64 -9.46
CA LEU A 127 -14.88 -41.90 -10.13
C LEU A 127 -16.41 -42.08 -10.24
N GLU A 128 -16.96 -41.77 -11.41
CA GLU A 128 -18.30 -42.23 -11.82
C GLU A 128 -18.30 -43.72 -12.19
#